data_AF-A0A9E3FC23-F1
#
_entry.id   AF-A0A9E3FC23-F1
#
_cell.length_a   1.000
_cell.length_b   1.000
_cell.length_c   1.000
_cell.angle_alpha   90.00
_cell.angle_beta   90.00
_cell.angle_gamma   90.00
#
_symmetry.space_group_name_H-M   'P 1'
#
loop_
_entity.id
_entity.type
_entity.pdbx_description
1 polymer ?
#
loop_
_entity_poly.entity_id
_entity_poly.type
_entity_poly.pdbx_seq_one_letter_code
_entity_poly.pdbx_strand_id
1 'polypeptide(L)' 'MIDPTPAILIYLILAAIWMFQFVSFMLMDNEAFRGAYDKLIWGAAFILVFPIAPFAFMLWKHARSSY' A
#
# COMPACT_ATOMS: atom_id res chain seq x y z
N MET A 1 -26.77 -10.93 -18.80
CA MET A 1 -25.46 -11.37 -18.30
C MET A 1 -24.58 -10.13 -18.24
N ILE A 2 -24.09 -9.73 -17.05
CA ILE A 2 -23.23 -8.57 -16.90
C ILE A 2 -21.83 -8.98 -17.37
N ASP A 3 -21.21 -8.20 -18.24
CA ASP A 3 -19.83 -8.42 -18.69
C ASP A 3 -18.88 -8.26 -17.49
N PRO A 4 -18.12 -9.31 -17.10
CA PRO A 4 -17.20 -9.24 -15.97
C PRO A 4 -15.88 -8.53 -16.30
N THR A 5 -15.60 -8.25 -17.58
CA THR A 5 -14.33 -7.67 -18.05
C THR A 5 -13.94 -6.39 -17.30
N PRO A 6 -14.84 -5.42 -17.06
CA PRO A 6 -14.50 -4.20 -16.33
C PRO A 6 -14.08 -4.49 -14.88
N ALA A 7 -14.76 -5.44 -14.21
CA ALA A 7 -14.44 -5.81 -12.84
C ALA A 7 -13.05 -6.46 -12.75
N ILE A 8 -12.74 -7.38 -13.68
CA ILE A 8 -11.42 -8.01 -13.78
C ILE A 8 -10.34 -6.94 -13.95
N LEU A 9 -10.57 -5.97 -14.84
CA LEU A 9 -9.61 -4.90 -15.11
C LEU A 9 -9.36 -4.03 -13.87
N ILE A 10 -10.41 -3.71 -13.11
CA ILE A 10 -10.30 -2.98 -11.83
C ILE A 10 -9.47 -3.77 -10.81
N TYR A 11 -9.73 -5.08 -10.66
CA TYR A 11 -8.96 -5.91 -9.72
C TYR A 11 -7.49 -6.02 -10.10
N LEU A 12 -7.16 -6.09 -11.40
CA LEU A 12 -5.77 -6.10 -11.87
C LEU A 12 -5.06 -4.78 -11.55
N ILE A 13 -5.73 -3.64 -11.72
CA ILE A 13 -5.18 -2.33 -11.37
C ILE A 13 -4.95 -2.23 -9.86
N LEU A 14 -5.92 -2.66 -9.04
CA LEU A 14 -5.78 -2.66 -7.59
C LEU A 14 -4.63 -3.56 -7.13
N ALA A 15 -4.48 -4.73 -7.72
CA ALA A 15 -3.37 -5.65 -7.42
C ALA A 15 -2.02 -5.02 -7.82
N ALA A 16 -1.93 -4.37 -8.98
CA ALA A 16 -0.72 -3.69 -9.42
C ALA A 16 -0.33 -2.53 -8.48
N ILE A 17 -1.30 -1.70 -8.06
CA ILE A 17 -1.08 -0.62 -7.09
C ILE A 17 -0.63 -1.20 -5.74
N TRP A 18 -1.29 -2.26 -5.26
CA TRP A 18 -0.93 -2.91 -4.00
C TRP A 18 0.50 -3.44 -4.04
N MET A 19 0.87 -4.18 -5.08
CA MET A 19 2.23 -4.72 -5.27
C MET A 19 3.27 -3.62 -5.31
N PHE A 20 3.03 -2.55 -6.08
CA PHE A 20 3.95 -1.43 -6.19
C PHE A 20 4.18 -0.72 -4.86
N GLN A 21 3.12 -0.46 -4.08
CA GLN A 21 3.25 0.18 -2.78
C GLN A 21 3.87 -0.76 -1.74
N PHE A 22 3.57 -2.06 -1.78
CA PHE A 22 4.17 -3.05 -0.89
C PHE A 22 5.69 -3.17 -1.12
N VAL A 23 6.13 -3.25 -2.37
CA VAL A 23 7.56 -3.27 -2.71
C VAL A 23 8.22 -1.95 -2.28
N SER A 24 7.58 -0.81 -2.55
CA SER A 24 8.07 0.49 -2.09
C SER A 24 8.25 0.53 -0.57
N PHE A 25 7.29 -0.02 0.17
CA PHE A 25 7.35 -0.14 1.62
C PHE A 25 8.51 -1.02 2.10
N MET A 26 8.72 -2.19 1.48
CA MET A 26 9.79 -3.11 1.86
C MET A 26 11.19 -2.54 1.61
N LEU A 27 11.34 -1.70 0.57
CA LEU A 27 12.59 -1.03 0.22
C LEU A 27 12.92 0.17 1.13
N MET A 28 11.99 0.66 1.96
CA MET A 28 12.26 1.77 2.87
C MET A 28 13.09 1.30 4.07
N ASP A 29 14.12 2.08 4.42
CA ASP A 29 14.90 1.86 5.63
C ASP A 29 14.07 2.04 6.91
N ASN A 30 14.51 1.39 7.99
CA ASN A 30 13.85 1.52 9.29
C ASN A 30 13.91 2.96 9.82
N GLU A 31 14.95 3.72 9.46
CA GLU A 31 15.10 5.15 9.80
C GLU A 31 14.07 6.04 9.10
N ALA A 32 13.44 5.53 8.03
CA ALA A 32 12.26 6.18 7.51
C ALA A 32 11.17 6.16 8.60
N PHE A 33 11.02 5.14 9.41
CA PHE A 33 9.92 5.10 10.36
C PHE A 33 10.27 5.88 11.64
N ARG A 34 9.42 6.83 12.06
CA ARG A 34 9.64 7.62 13.29
C ARG A 34 9.44 6.74 14.52
N GLY A 35 8.40 5.90 14.52
CA GLY A 35 8.16 4.91 15.55
C GLY A 35 8.92 3.61 15.27
N ALA A 36 9.48 3.01 16.32
CA ALA A 36 10.20 1.74 16.24
C ALA A 36 9.34 0.58 15.65
N TYR A 37 8.01 0.70 15.72
CA TYR A 37 7.07 -0.32 15.26
C TYR A 37 6.29 0.08 13.99
N ASP A 38 6.43 1.30 13.47
CA ASP A 38 5.55 1.76 12.37
C ASP A 38 5.75 0.90 11.12
N LYS A 39 6.97 0.45 10.85
CA LYS A 39 7.25 -0.46 9.74
C LYS A 39 6.48 -1.77 9.91
N LEU A 40 6.54 -2.38 11.09
CA LEU A 40 5.81 -3.62 11.36
C LEU A 40 4.30 -3.43 11.25
N ILE A 41 3.77 -2.31 11.74
CA ILE A 41 2.35 -1.95 11.63
C ILE A 41 1.94 -1.83 10.16
N TRP A 42 2.74 -1.14 9.33
CA TRP A 42 2.49 -1.04 7.89
C TRP A 42 2.54 -2.40 7.20
N GLY A 43 3.53 -3.25 7.53
CA GLY A 43 3.62 -4.61 6.99
C GLY A 43 2.38 -5.44 7.31
N ALA A 44 1.91 -5.40 8.57
CA ALA A 44 0.66 -6.06 8.97
C ALA A 44 -0.55 -5.47 8.24
N ALA A 45 -0.62 -4.15 8.07
CA ALA A 45 -1.70 -3.48 7.36
C ALA A 45 -1.77 -3.90 5.88
N PHE A 46 -0.63 -4.04 5.20
CA PHE A 46 -0.59 -4.51 3.81
C PHE A 46 -1.20 -5.91 3.65
N ILE A 47 -0.95 -6.81 4.62
CA ILE A 47 -1.45 -8.20 4.59
C ILE A 47 -2.94 -8.26 4.96
N LEU A 48 -3.36 -7.53 6.01
CA LEU A 48 -4.69 -7.66 6.59
C LEU A 48 -5.74 -6.76 5.92
N VAL A 49 -5.33 -5.67 5.27
CA VAL A 49 -6.23 -4.60 4.81
C VAL A 49 -6.09 -4.35 3.31
N PHE A 50 -6.16 -5.41 2.51
CA PHE A 50 -6.33 -5.29 1.07
C PHE A 50 -7.74 -4.79 0.72
N PRO A 51 -7.93 -3.82 -0.21
CA PRO A 51 -6.93 -3.05 -0.95
C PRO A 51 -6.66 -1.66 -0.34
N ILE A 52 -7.15 -1.35 0.87
CA ILE A 52 -7.12 0.01 1.44
C ILE A 52 -5.69 0.42 1.88
N ALA A 53 -4.92 -0.52 2.41
CA ALA A 53 -3.56 -0.29 2.91
C ALA A 53 -2.61 0.46 1.94
N PRO A 54 -2.48 0.09 0.65
CA PRO A 54 -1.61 0.81 -0.28
C PRO A 54 -2.00 2.28 -0.48
N PHE A 55 -3.29 2.63 -0.42
CA PHE A 55 -3.73 4.03 -0.53
C PHE A 55 -3.42 4.82 0.73
N ALA A 56 -3.67 4.24 1.91
CA ALA A 56 -3.30 4.84 3.18
C ALA A 56 -1.78 5.05 3.27
N PHE A 57 -0.99 4.07 2.82
CA PHE A 57 0.46 4.14 2.77
C PHE A 57 0.96 5.24 1.83
N MET A 58 0.33 5.35 0.65
CA MET A 58 0.63 6.42 -0.30
C MET A 58 0.37 7.80 0.32
N LEU A 59 -0.76 8.00 1.00
CA LEU A 59 -1.09 9.26 1.67
C LEU A 59 -0.09 9.59 2.78
N TRP A 60 0.25 8.60 3.62
CA TRP A 60 1.27 8.75 4.66
C TRP A 60 2.62 9.16 4.09
N LYS A 61 3.07 8.50 3.00
CA LYS A 61 4.33 8.80 2.33
C LYS A 61 4.38 10.24 1.79
N HIS A 62 3.27 10.71 1.21
CA HIS A 62 3.16 12.10 0.74
C HIS A 62 3.20 13.10 1.90
N ALA A 63 2.38 12.91 2.93
CA ALA A 63 2.35 13.78 4.10
C ALA A 63 3.74 13.87 4.78
N ARG A 64 4.47 12.76 4.79
CA ARG A 64 5.80 12.65 5.39
C ARG A 64 6.91 13.30 4.55
N SER A 65 6.81 13.30 3.22
CA SER A 65 7.77 14.01 2.36
C SER A 65 7.68 15.54 2.47
N SER A 66 6.62 16.06 3.10
CA SER A 66 6.39 17.50 3.29
C SER A 66 6.97 18.05 4.60
N TYR A 67 7.57 17.19 5.44
CA TYR A 67 8.25 17.54 6.69
C TYR A 67 9.76 17.33 6.58
#